data_AF-A0A833Y1J6-F1
#
_entry.id   AF-A0A833Y1J6-F1
#
_cell.length_a   1.000
_cell.length_b   1.000
_cell.length_c   1.000
_cell.angle_alpha   90.00
_cell.angle_beta   90.00
_cell.angle_gamma   90.00
#
_symmetry.space_group_name_H-M   'P 1'
#
loop_
_entity.id
_entity.type
_entity.pdbx_description
1 polymer ?
#
loop_
_entity_poly.entity_id
_entity_poly.type
_entity_poly.pdbx_seq_one_letter_code
_entity_poly.pdbx_strand_id
1 'polypeptide(L)'
;QTPINTLNHEARVATLIEEGSCEWKKDLVKAAFNENEAKIICSLPIIKRRASDRLIWRGSGKGGFTVKSAYYMETERLHRMVGKASTRGRDNRVWKEVCQLEVPDKVKMFIWKCHNNILPTKDNLNRKNIIENNICLVCLRESGTLVHVLWECLAAANVWGGENILLSKWKGQLFDFHFLWNEMRLKLSKEIVELVLVMFYQRWVRRNAFIFQNQFSKPESIGIRA
;
A
#
# COMPACT_ATOMS: atom_id res chain seq x y z
N GLN A 1 9.66 -3.72 -39.31
CA GLN A 1 9.50 -2.60 -40.28
C GLN A 1 8.38 -1.72 -39.79
N THR A 2 8.65 -0.43 -39.63
CA THR A 2 7.63 0.57 -39.29
C THR A 2 6.74 0.78 -40.52
N PRO A 3 5.40 0.73 -40.40
CA PRO A 3 4.51 0.96 -41.52
C PRO A 3 4.60 2.41 -41.97
N ILE A 4 4.50 2.63 -43.27
CA ILE A 4 4.35 3.97 -43.82
C ILE A 4 2.89 4.36 -43.54
N ASN A 5 2.68 5.27 -42.58
CA ASN A 5 1.34 5.75 -42.27
C ASN A 5 0.81 6.55 -43.47
N THR A 6 0.06 5.87 -44.34
CA THR A 6 -0.55 6.41 -45.58
C THR A 6 -1.87 7.12 -45.32
N LEU A 7 -2.32 7.16 -44.06
CA LEU A 7 -3.57 7.78 -43.65
C LEU A 7 -3.34 9.25 -43.29
N ASN A 8 -4.33 10.09 -43.60
CA ASN A 8 -4.39 11.46 -43.12
C ASN A 8 -4.35 11.49 -41.57
N HIS A 9 -3.71 12.51 -40.98
CA HIS A 9 -3.71 12.75 -39.54
C HIS A 9 -5.11 12.88 -38.93
N GLU A 10 -6.11 13.27 -39.72
CA GLU A 10 -7.51 13.35 -39.30
C GLU A 10 -8.34 12.10 -39.64
N ALA A 11 -7.71 11.05 -40.17
CA ALA A 11 -8.40 9.80 -40.50
C ALA A 11 -9.05 9.18 -39.25
N ARG A 12 -10.33 8.84 -39.36
CA ARG A 12 -11.11 8.19 -38.29
C ARG A 12 -11.11 6.68 -38.52
N VAL A 13 -11.35 5.89 -37.46
CA VAL A 13 -11.48 4.43 -37.58
C VAL A 13 -12.54 4.03 -38.62
N ALA A 14 -13.58 4.85 -38.81
CA ALA A 14 -14.58 4.66 -39.86
C ALA A 14 -14.00 4.56 -41.28
N THR A 15 -12.86 5.21 -41.58
CA THR A 15 -12.22 5.13 -42.91
C THR A 15 -11.60 3.76 -43.18
N LEU A 16 -11.33 2.98 -42.13
CA LEU A 16 -10.79 1.62 -42.19
C LEU A 16 -11.88 0.54 -42.29
N ILE A 17 -13.15 0.94 -42.20
CA ILE A 17 -14.30 0.05 -42.25
C ILE A 17 -14.93 0.18 -43.64
N GLU A 18 -15.33 -0.95 -44.21
CA GLU A 18 -16.01 -0.98 -45.50
C GLU A 18 -17.45 -0.44 -45.37
N GLU A 19 -17.87 0.39 -46.31
CA GLU A 19 -19.11 1.13 -46.16
C GLU A 19 -20.30 0.21 -46.49
N GLY A 20 -21.08 -0.15 -45.46
CA GLY A 20 -22.24 -1.06 -45.60
C GLY A 20 -21.93 -2.53 -45.34
N SER A 21 -20.67 -2.94 -45.33
CA SER A 21 -20.26 -4.25 -44.79
C SER A 21 -19.66 -4.06 -43.39
N CYS A 22 -19.94 -4.97 -42.45
CA CYS A 22 -19.36 -4.90 -41.11
C CYS A 22 -17.97 -5.52 -41.10
N GLU A 23 -17.14 -5.15 -42.08
CA GLU A 23 -15.82 -5.72 -42.31
C GLU A 23 -14.75 -4.63 -42.41
N TRP A 24 -13.54 -4.99 -42.00
CA TRP A 24 -12.37 -4.13 -42.13
C TRP A 24 -11.87 -4.12 -43.58
N LYS A 25 -11.43 -2.96 -44.07
CA LYS A 25 -10.66 -2.84 -45.31
C LYS A 25 -9.26 -3.41 -45.10
N LYS A 26 -9.14 -4.75 -45.16
CA LYS A 26 -7.94 -5.51 -44.74
C LYS A 26 -6.67 -5.03 -45.44
N ASP A 27 -6.75 -4.70 -46.72
CA ASP A 27 -5.59 -4.24 -47.50
C ASP A 27 -5.12 -2.86 -47.03
N LEU A 28 -6.06 -1.95 -46.75
CA LEU A 28 -5.76 -0.63 -46.19
C LEU A 28 -5.18 -0.74 -44.77
N VAL A 29 -5.72 -1.63 -43.94
CA VAL A 29 -5.21 -1.88 -42.58
C VAL A 29 -3.78 -2.45 -42.63
N LYS A 30 -3.50 -3.41 -43.52
CA LYS A 30 -2.15 -3.97 -43.69
C LYS A 30 -1.16 -2.96 -44.27
N ALA A 31 -1.62 -2.00 -45.08
CA ALA A 31 -0.78 -0.94 -45.63
C ALA A 31 -0.45 0.14 -44.58
N ALA A 32 -1.40 0.44 -43.68
CA ALA A 32 -1.25 1.51 -42.69
C ALA A 32 -0.62 1.07 -41.36
N PHE A 33 -0.75 -0.20 -40.98
CA PHE A 33 -0.29 -0.74 -39.68
C PHE A 33 0.71 -1.87 -39.85
N ASN A 34 1.46 -2.19 -38.79
CA ASN A 34 2.43 -3.29 -38.87
C ASN A 34 1.70 -4.63 -38.86
N GLU A 35 2.37 -5.71 -39.24
CA GLU A 35 1.71 -7.01 -39.39
C GLU A 35 1.02 -7.49 -38.10
N ASN A 36 1.60 -7.19 -36.93
CA ASN A 36 1.02 -7.56 -35.64
C ASN A 36 -0.23 -6.72 -35.32
N GLU A 37 -0.15 -5.40 -35.51
CA GLU A 37 -1.27 -4.48 -35.32
C GLU A 37 -2.41 -4.78 -36.30
N ALA A 38 -2.10 -5.00 -37.58
CA ALA A 38 -3.08 -5.30 -38.62
C ALA A 38 -3.83 -6.61 -38.30
N LYS A 39 -3.13 -7.64 -37.79
CA LYS A 39 -3.75 -8.88 -37.32
C LYS A 39 -4.71 -8.63 -36.16
N ILE A 40 -4.30 -7.84 -35.18
CA ILE A 40 -5.15 -7.48 -34.04
C ILE A 40 -6.38 -6.70 -34.51
N ILE A 41 -6.19 -5.64 -35.30
CA ILE A 41 -7.28 -4.79 -35.81
C ILE A 41 -8.30 -5.63 -36.58
N CYS A 42 -7.84 -6.46 -37.53
CA CYS A 42 -8.73 -7.29 -38.33
C CYS A 42 -9.47 -8.38 -37.51
N SER A 43 -8.98 -8.72 -36.32
CA SER A 43 -9.65 -9.66 -35.40
C SER A 43 -10.76 -9.01 -34.56
N LEU A 44 -10.79 -7.67 -34.49
CA LEU A 44 -11.79 -6.96 -33.70
C LEU A 44 -13.16 -7.03 -34.37
N PRO A 45 -14.21 -7.50 -33.68
CA PRO A 45 -15.55 -7.58 -34.25
C PRO A 45 -16.13 -6.17 -34.43
N ILE A 46 -16.63 -5.87 -35.64
CA ILE A 46 -17.35 -4.62 -35.93
C ILE A 46 -18.82 -4.81 -35.51
N ILE A 47 -19.28 -3.93 -34.63
CA ILE A 47 -20.63 -4.00 -34.06
C ILE A 47 -21.64 -3.46 -35.08
N LYS A 48 -22.65 -4.27 -35.42
CA LYS A 48 -23.72 -3.91 -36.39
C LYS A 48 -24.64 -2.78 -35.92
N ARG A 49 -24.74 -2.54 -34.61
CA ARG A 49 -25.56 -1.46 -34.06
C ARG A 49 -24.82 -0.14 -34.20
N ARG A 50 -25.40 0.78 -34.99
CA ARG A 50 -24.98 2.19 -35.02
C ARG A 50 -25.28 2.81 -33.65
N ALA A 51 -24.34 2.65 -32.72
CA ALA A 51 -24.33 3.35 -31.45
C ALA A 51 -23.42 4.57 -31.60
N SER A 52 -23.82 5.70 -31.03
CA SER A 52 -22.95 6.87 -30.94
C SER A 52 -21.69 6.54 -30.14
N ASP A 53 -20.57 7.12 -30.55
CA ASP A 53 -19.31 7.00 -29.81
C ASP A 53 -19.49 7.48 -28.37
N ARG A 54 -18.87 6.76 -27.43
CA ARG A 54 -18.89 7.09 -26.01
C ARG A 54 -17.51 6.94 -25.41
N LEU A 55 -17.18 7.82 -24.47
CA LEU A 55 -15.96 7.71 -23.69
C LEU A 55 -16.06 6.52 -22.72
N ILE A 56 -15.08 5.64 -22.76
CA ILE A 56 -15.00 4.45 -21.90
C ILE A 56 -13.74 4.56 -21.05
N TRP A 57 -13.92 4.55 -19.73
CA TRP A 57 -12.82 4.49 -18.78
C TRP A 57 -12.26 3.07 -18.68
N ARG A 58 -11.02 2.87 -19.14
CA ARG A 58 -10.33 1.57 -19.14
C ARG A 58 -10.25 0.92 -17.74
N GLY A 59 -10.20 1.72 -16.68
CA GLY A 59 -10.09 1.24 -15.30
C GLY A 59 -11.37 0.63 -14.72
N SER A 60 -12.46 0.58 -15.48
CA SER A 60 -13.75 0.07 -15.02
C SER A 60 -14.31 -0.92 -16.02
N GLY A 61 -14.67 -2.13 -15.57
CA GLY A 61 -15.30 -3.13 -16.43
C GLY A 61 -16.66 -2.69 -17.01
N LYS A 62 -17.31 -1.69 -16.40
CA LYS A 62 -18.54 -1.07 -16.90
C LYS A 62 -18.29 0.20 -17.73
N GLY A 63 -17.03 0.58 -17.93
CA GLY A 63 -16.63 1.77 -18.70
C GLY A 63 -16.84 3.12 -18.00
N GLY A 64 -17.45 3.16 -16.82
CA GLY A 64 -17.65 4.40 -16.06
C GLY A 64 -16.40 4.84 -15.30
N PHE A 65 -16.10 6.14 -15.35
CA PHE A 65 -15.02 6.73 -14.55
C PHE A 65 -15.38 6.76 -13.06
N THR A 66 -14.45 6.35 -12.20
CA THR A 66 -14.54 6.60 -10.76
C THR A 66 -13.17 6.98 -10.21
N VAL A 67 -13.13 7.86 -9.20
CA VAL A 67 -11.90 8.23 -8.49
C VAL A 67 -11.18 6.99 -7.95
N LYS A 68 -11.93 6.01 -7.43
CA LYS A 68 -11.41 4.72 -6.98
C LYS A 68 -10.66 3.98 -8.08
N SER A 69 -11.25 3.83 -9.27
CA SER A 69 -10.60 3.15 -10.40
C SER A 69 -9.36 3.88 -10.91
N ALA A 70 -9.39 5.22 -10.92
CA ALA A 70 -8.24 6.04 -11.30
C ALA A 70 -7.08 5.88 -10.30
N TYR A 71 -7.39 5.91 -9.00
CA TYR A 71 -6.41 5.69 -7.95
C TYR A 71 -5.74 4.31 -8.07
N TYR A 72 -6.50 3.24 -8.30
CA TYR A 72 -5.92 1.90 -8.47
C TYR A 72 -5.02 1.81 -9.71
N MET A 73 -5.45 2.36 -10.85
CA MET A 73 -4.64 2.36 -12.07
C MET A 73 -3.31 3.11 -11.87
N GLU A 74 -3.36 4.27 -11.21
CA GLU A 74 -2.16 5.05 -10.93
C GLU A 74 -1.25 4.35 -9.92
N THR A 75 -1.83 3.73 -8.89
CA THR A 75 -1.10 2.92 -7.91
C THR A 75 -0.39 1.73 -8.59
N GLU A 76 -1.06 1.02 -9.50
CA GLU A 76 -0.44 -0.06 -10.29
C GLU A 76 0.64 0.44 -11.25
N ARG A 77 0.46 1.63 -11.84
CA ARG A 77 1.48 2.27 -12.68
C ARG A 77 2.73 2.61 -11.88
N LEU A 78 2.57 3.25 -10.73
CA LEU A 78 3.65 3.56 -9.78
C LEU A 78 4.34 2.28 -9.30
N HIS A 79 3.58 1.23 -8.96
CA HIS A 79 4.15 -0.06 -8.57
C HIS A 79 4.99 -0.72 -9.67
N ARG A 80 4.57 -0.62 -10.93
CA ARG A 80 5.34 -1.14 -12.08
C ARG A 80 6.63 -0.34 -12.31
N MET A 81 6.62 0.98 -12.11
CA MET A 81 7.81 1.82 -12.30
C MET A 81 8.85 1.63 -11.20
N VAL A 82 8.43 1.34 -9.96
CA VAL A 82 9.34 1.22 -8.80
C VAL A 82 9.96 -0.19 -8.68
N GLY A 83 9.71 -1.11 -9.62
CA GLY A 83 10.36 -2.42 -9.61
C GLY A 83 10.08 -3.24 -8.34
N LYS A 84 8.94 -3.03 -7.67
CA LYS A 84 8.55 -3.83 -6.51
C LYS A 84 7.93 -5.14 -6.98
N ALA A 85 8.78 -6.11 -7.31
CA ALA A 85 8.36 -7.49 -7.42
C ALA A 85 7.72 -7.93 -6.08
N SER A 86 6.51 -8.50 -6.15
CA SER A 86 5.86 -9.33 -5.11
C SER A 86 5.28 -8.68 -3.83
N THR A 87 4.71 -7.47 -3.84
CA THR A 87 3.94 -6.96 -2.67
C THR A 87 2.83 -7.92 -2.24
N ARG A 88 2.06 -8.51 -3.18
CA ARG A 88 1.04 -9.53 -2.85
C ARG A 88 1.59 -10.79 -2.17
N GLY A 89 2.80 -11.23 -2.54
CA GLY A 89 3.45 -12.40 -1.93
C GLY A 89 3.96 -12.11 -0.53
N ARG A 90 4.53 -10.91 -0.32
CA ARG A 90 4.99 -10.44 0.98
C ARG A 90 3.83 -10.27 1.96
N ASP A 91 2.73 -9.66 1.55
CA ASP A 91 1.57 -9.42 2.42
C ASP A 91 0.93 -10.73 2.89
N ASN A 92 0.85 -11.73 2.01
CA ASN A 92 0.34 -13.06 2.36
C ASN A 92 1.26 -13.80 3.34
N ARG A 93 2.59 -13.69 3.16
CA ARG A 93 3.56 -14.32 4.07
C ARG A 93 3.51 -13.69 5.47
N VAL A 94 3.55 -12.36 5.53
CA VAL A 94 3.47 -11.62 6.81
C VAL A 94 2.16 -11.93 7.53
N TRP A 95 1.02 -11.96 6.83
CA TRP A 95 -0.25 -12.28 7.47
C TRP A 95 -0.27 -13.69 8.06
N LYS A 96 0.25 -14.70 7.33
CA LYS A 96 0.38 -16.07 7.87
C LYS A 96 1.23 -16.12 9.14
N GLU A 97 2.37 -15.44 9.14
CA GLU A 97 3.26 -15.35 10.31
C GLU A 97 2.53 -14.70 11.50
N VAL A 98 1.79 -13.61 11.25
CA VAL A 98 1.02 -12.90 12.29
C VAL A 98 -0.14 -13.75 12.82
N CYS A 99 -0.80 -14.54 11.97
CA CYS A 99 -1.90 -15.41 12.38
C CYS A 99 -1.46 -16.51 13.36
N GLN A 100 -0.20 -16.97 13.26
CA GLN A 100 0.39 -18.03 14.10
C GLN A 100 0.77 -17.56 15.51
N LEU A 101 0.70 -16.26 15.80
CA LEU A 101 0.99 -15.72 17.12
C LEU A 101 -0.11 -16.08 18.12
N GLU A 102 0.28 -16.31 19.38
CA GLU A 102 -0.58 -16.54 20.53
C GLU A 102 -0.87 -15.23 21.26
N VAL A 103 -1.40 -14.26 20.51
CA VAL A 103 -1.82 -12.94 21.03
C VAL A 103 -3.28 -12.66 20.64
N PRO A 104 -3.98 -11.76 21.35
CA PRO A 104 -5.35 -11.38 21.01
C PRO A 104 -5.47 -10.89 19.56
N ASP A 105 -6.59 -11.18 18.88
CA ASP A 105 -6.78 -10.82 17.45
C ASP A 105 -6.64 -9.33 17.17
N LYS A 106 -7.02 -8.47 18.13
CA LYS A 106 -6.80 -7.02 18.04
C LYS A 106 -5.32 -6.66 17.90
N VAL A 107 -4.42 -7.40 18.57
CA VAL A 107 -2.97 -7.25 18.48
C VAL A 107 -2.51 -7.76 17.12
N LYS A 108 -2.96 -8.93 16.65
CA LYS A 108 -2.65 -9.46 15.31
C LYS A 108 -2.96 -8.45 14.22
N MET A 109 -4.17 -7.89 14.24
CA MET A 109 -4.60 -6.88 13.28
C MET A 109 -3.75 -5.59 13.37
N PHE A 110 -3.41 -5.18 14.59
CA PHE A 110 -2.52 -4.05 14.80
C PHE A 110 -1.10 -4.29 14.23
N ILE A 111 -0.51 -5.47 14.44
CA ILE A 111 0.80 -5.83 13.91
C ILE A 111 0.79 -5.93 12.38
N TRP A 112 -0.27 -6.47 11.80
CA TRP A 112 -0.44 -6.45 10.35
C TRP A 112 -0.49 -5.01 9.80
N LYS A 113 -1.20 -4.09 10.46
CA LYS A 113 -1.19 -2.67 10.10
C LYS A 113 0.20 -2.03 10.25
N CYS A 114 0.99 -2.47 11.24
CA CYS A 114 2.37 -2.03 11.43
C CYS A 114 3.26 -2.44 10.25
N HIS A 115 3.19 -3.70 9.82
CA HIS A 115 3.94 -4.19 8.66
C HIS A 115 3.60 -3.47 7.36
N ASN A 116 2.35 -3.07 7.19
CA ASN A 116 1.91 -2.31 6.04
C ASN A 116 2.19 -0.80 6.17
N ASN A 117 2.71 -0.35 7.31
CA ASN A 117 2.94 1.06 7.64
C ASN A 117 1.72 1.96 7.35
N ILE A 118 0.51 1.48 7.67
CA ILE A 118 -0.75 2.20 7.39
C ILE A 118 -1.34 2.91 8.61
N LEU A 119 -0.69 2.78 9.77
CA LEU A 119 -1.12 3.45 10.98
C LEU A 119 -0.95 4.98 10.88
N PRO A 120 -1.88 5.79 11.42
CA PRO A 120 -1.81 7.25 11.39
C PRO A 120 -0.74 7.76 12.36
N THR A 121 0.52 7.71 11.93
CA THR A 121 1.65 8.36 12.58
C THR A 121 1.87 9.74 11.96
N LYS A 122 2.54 10.64 12.68
CA LYS A 122 2.83 11.99 12.16
C LYS A 122 3.65 11.94 10.88
N ASP A 123 4.61 11.02 10.82
CA ASP A 123 5.38 10.74 9.61
C ASP A 123 4.49 10.26 8.45
N ASN A 124 3.58 9.31 8.67
CA ASN A 124 2.68 8.84 7.60
C ASN A 124 1.67 9.91 7.15
N LEU A 125 1.21 10.78 8.05
CA LEU A 125 0.34 11.90 7.70
C LEU A 125 1.08 12.97 6.90
N ASN A 126 2.35 13.24 7.26
CA ASN A 126 3.20 14.19 6.54
C ASN A 126 3.54 13.69 5.13
N ARG A 127 3.90 12.41 4.97
CA ARG A 127 4.11 11.79 3.64
C ARG A 127 2.87 11.83 2.74
N LYS A 128 1.68 11.95 3.32
CA LYS A 128 0.40 12.12 2.61
C LYS A 128 0.01 13.58 2.39
N ASN A 129 0.89 14.53 2.72
CA ASN A 129 0.65 15.98 2.67
C ASN A 129 -0.60 16.42 3.45
N ILE A 130 -0.96 15.70 4.52
CA ILE A 130 -2.09 16.08 5.40
C ILE A 130 -1.62 17.08 6.46
N ILE A 131 -0.35 17.02 6.85
CA ILE A 131 0.27 17.89 7.85
C ILE A 131 1.69 18.27 7.41
N GLU A 132 2.18 19.41 7.89
CA GLU A 132 3.50 19.92 7.53
C GLU A 132 4.63 19.39 8.44
N ASN A 133 4.32 19.16 9.72
CA ASN A 133 5.29 18.74 10.72
C ASN A 133 5.11 17.27 11.10
N ASN A 134 6.19 16.48 10.98
CA ASN A 134 6.22 15.05 11.29
C ASN A 134 6.72 14.73 12.72
N ILE A 135 7.03 15.72 13.56
CA ILE A 135 7.53 15.51 14.93
C ILE A 135 6.53 14.73 15.77
N CYS A 136 7.06 13.80 16.56
CA CYS A 136 6.32 12.97 17.50
C CYS A 136 5.63 13.82 18.57
N LEU A 137 4.30 13.69 18.70
CA LEU A 137 3.50 14.45 19.67
C LEU A 137 3.74 14.05 21.14
N VAL A 138 4.47 12.96 21.38
CA VAL A 138 4.74 12.47 22.73
C VAL A 138 6.08 13.01 23.25
N CYS A 139 7.16 12.88 22.48
CA CYS A 139 8.48 13.33 22.92
C CYS A 139 8.86 14.73 22.42
N LEU A 140 8.18 15.23 21.37
CA LEU A 140 8.43 16.51 20.72
C LEU A 140 9.87 16.72 20.21
N ARG A 141 10.63 15.64 19.97
CA ARG A 141 12.06 15.70 19.60
C ARG A 141 12.36 15.13 18.22
N GLU A 142 11.87 13.92 17.95
CA GLU A 142 12.19 13.18 16.73
C GLU A 142 10.94 13.02 15.85
N SER A 143 11.15 12.67 14.58
CA SER A 143 10.09 12.28 13.65
C SER A 143 9.25 11.17 14.27
N GLY A 144 7.92 11.36 14.30
CA GLY A 144 6.95 10.39 14.78
C GLY A 144 6.76 9.25 13.80
N THR A 145 7.83 8.54 13.45
CA THR A 145 7.78 7.30 12.66
C THR A 145 7.13 6.19 13.48
N LEU A 146 6.71 5.11 12.81
CA LEU A 146 6.10 3.98 13.51
C LEU A 146 7.06 3.33 14.51
N VAL A 147 8.31 3.12 14.09
CA VAL A 147 9.37 2.55 14.95
C VAL A 147 9.65 3.46 16.13
N HIS A 148 9.78 4.78 15.90
CA HIS A 148 9.99 5.73 16.98
C HIS A 148 8.84 5.66 17.99
N VAL A 149 7.60 5.71 17.51
CA VAL A 149 6.42 5.69 18.38
C VAL A 149 6.33 4.42 19.23
N LEU A 150 6.66 3.25 18.67
CA LEU A 150 6.51 1.95 19.34
C LEU A 150 7.74 1.49 20.13
N TRP A 151 8.94 1.86 19.70
CA TRP A 151 10.21 1.35 20.23
C TRP A 151 11.08 2.46 20.84
N GLU A 152 11.46 3.45 20.05
CA GLU A 152 12.56 4.36 20.39
C GLU A 152 12.16 5.51 21.32
N CYS A 153 10.91 5.97 21.27
CA CYS A 153 10.47 7.16 21.98
C CYS A 153 10.69 7.02 23.49
N LEU A 154 11.55 7.91 24.04
CA LEU A 154 12.01 7.88 25.43
C LEU A 154 10.89 8.25 26.43
N ALA A 155 9.93 9.08 26.03
CA ALA A 155 8.77 9.41 26.86
C ALA A 155 7.88 8.19 27.17
N ALA A 156 8.03 7.11 26.40
CA ALA A 156 7.38 5.83 26.67
C ALA A 156 8.39 4.72 27.08
N ALA A 157 9.64 5.10 27.39
CA ALA A 157 10.65 4.16 27.87
C ALA A 157 10.46 3.77 29.35
N ASN A 158 9.74 4.57 30.15
CA ASN A 158 9.47 4.28 31.56
C ASN A 158 8.59 3.03 31.80
N VAL A 159 8.13 2.34 30.74
CA VAL A 159 7.41 1.05 30.84
C VAL A 159 8.38 -0.14 30.86
N TRP A 160 9.61 0.00 30.36
CA TRP A 160 10.60 -1.09 30.31
C TRP A 160 11.40 -1.25 31.62
N GLY A 161 11.18 -0.37 32.60
CA GLY A 161 12.03 -0.21 33.79
C GLY A 161 11.61 -1.00 35.03
N GLY A 162 10.48 -1.71 35.00
CA GLY A 162 10.03 -2.55 36.11
C GLY A 162 10.26 -4.01 35.76
N GLU A 163 11.45 -4.51 36.10
CA GLU A 163 11.86 -5.92 36.04
C GLU A 163 12.01 -6.51 34.62
N ASN A 164 13.26 -6.87 34.30
CA ASN A 164 13.77 -7.52 33.07
C ASN A 164 14.16 -6.63 31.89
N ILE A 165 15.43 -6.22 31.99
CA ILE A 165 16.46 -6.04 30.95
C ILE A 165 16.36 -7.13 29.86
N LEU A 166 15.36 -7.10 28.97
CA LEU A 166 15.33 -7.97 27.79
C LEU A 166 15.52 -7.19 26.49
N LEU A 167 15.42 -5.87 26.53
CA LEU A 167 15.58 -5.00 25.36
C LEU A 167 16.35 -3.74 25.77
N SER A 168 17.62 -3.89 26.16
CA SER A 168 18.55 -2.77 25.97
C SER A 168 18.41 -2.39 24.50
N LYS A 169 17.82 -1.23 24.21
CA LYS A 169 17.47 -0.83 22.83
C LYS A 169 18.66 -1.12 21.94
N TRP A 170 18.50 -2.02 20.97
CA TRP A 170 19.62 -2.45 20.14
C TRP A 170 20.21 -1.22 19.48
N LYS A 171 21.52 -1.05 19.62
CA LYS A 171 22.24 0.04 18.99
C LYS A 171 22.22 -0.21 17.49
N GLY A 172 21.38 0.55 16.77
CA GLY A 172 21.23 0.46 15.33
C GLY A 172 20.10 1.36 14.85
N GLN A 173 20.23 1.89 13.64
CA GLN A 173 19.17 2.67 13.01
C GLN A 173 18.08 1.69 12.56
N LEU A 174 16.98 1.64 13.30
CA LEU A 174 15.83 0.83 12.90
C LEU A 174 15.05 1.58 11.83
N PHE A 175 15.20 1.17 10.57
CA PHE A 175 14.64 1.90 9.43
C PHE A 175 13.12 1.73 9.28
N ASP A 176 12.60 0.54 9.56
CA ASP A 176 11.17 0.23 9.48
C ASP A 176 10.75 -0.88 10.44
N PHE A 177 9.44 -1.11 10.52
CA PHE A 177 8.87 -2.14 11.39
C PHE A 177 9.23 -3.56 10.95
N HIS A 178 9.48 -3.80 9.65
CA HIS A 178 9.84 -5.12 9.15
C HIS A 178 11.24 -5.52 9.61
N PHE A 179 12.19 -4.58 9.60
CA PHE A 179 13.52 -4.78 10.13
C PHE A 179 13.45 -5.08 11.64
N LEU A 180 12.76 -4.24 12.43
CA LEU A 180 12.56 -4.49 13.86
C LEU A 180 11.92 -5.85 14.15
N TRP A 181 10.92 -6.25 13.35
CA TRP A 181 10.27 -7.55 13.46
C TRP A 181 11.23 -8.73 13.22
N ASN A 182 12.02 -8.69 12.15
CA ASN A 182 13.01 -9.74 11.87
C ASN A 182 14.07 -9.80 12.96
N GLU A 183 14.55 -8.64 13.36
CA GLU A 183 15.48 -8.46 14.46
C GLU A 183 14.96 -9.14 15.74
N MET A 184 13.75 -8.80 16.20
CA MET A 184 13.13 -9.42 17.39
C MET A 184 13.06 -10.94 17.29
N ARG A 185 12.65 -11.49 16.13
CA ARG A 185 12.56 -12.94 15.94
C ARG A 185 13.90 -13.66 15.91
N LEU A 186 14.97 -12.98 15.52
CA LEU A 186 16.31 -13.57 15.48
C LEU A 186 16.96 -13.65 16.86
N LYS A 187 16.65 -12.72 17.77
CA LYS A 187 17.35 -12.62 19.07
C LYS A 187 16.49 -12.94 20.29
N LEU A 188 15.18 -13.08 20.14
CA LEU A 188 14.24 -13.31 21.25
C LEU A 188 13.44 -14.60 21.03
N SER A 189 12.98 -15.21 22.13
CA SER A 189 12.05 -16.34 22.05
C SER A 189 10.67 -15.89 21.57
N LYS A 190 9.86 -16.84 21.08
CA LYS A 190 8.49 -16.57 20.60
C LYS A 190 7.65 -15.86 21.67
N GLU A 191 7.73 -16.32 22.91
CA GLU A 191 6.96 -15.81 24.05
C GLU A 191 7.33 -14.36 24.37
N ILE A 192 8.63 -14.03 24.32
CA ILE A 192 9.11 -12.66 24.52
C ILE A 192 8.65 -11.77 23.37
N VAL A 193 8.73 -12.24 22.12
CA VAL A 193 8.23 -11.49 20.96
C VAL A 193 6.74 -11.18 21.14
N GLU A 194 5.93 -12.17 21.48
CA GLU A 194 4.49 -12.00 21.69
C GLU A 194 4.17 -10.99 22.78
N LEU A 195 4.89 -11.05 23.91
CA LEU A 195 4.79 -10.06 24.98
C LEU A 195 5.09 -8.64 24.47
N VAL A 196 6.19 -8.47 23.73
CA VAL A 196 6.60 -7.18 23.16
C VAL A 196 5.55 -6.64 22.18
N LEU A 197 4.92 -7.49 21.38
CA LEU A 197 3.85 -7.07 20.45
C LEU A 197 2.59 -6.60 21.19
N VAL A 198 2.24 -7.26 22.30
CA VAL A 198 1.15 -6.80 23.18
C VAL A 198 1.49 -5.43 23.78
N MET A 199 2.74 -5.23 24.21
CA MET A 199 3.21 -3.95 24.72
C MET A 199 3.17 -2.84 23.66
N PHE A 200 3.54 -3.14 22.40
CA PHE A 200 3.38 -2.17 21.29
C PHE A 200 1.93 -1.76 21.10
N TYR A 201 1.00 -2.71 21.15
CA TYR A 201 -0.42 -2.41 21.05
C TYR A 201 -0.89 -1.51 22.20
N GLN A 202 -0.53 -1.83 23.44
CA GLN A 202 -0.88 -1.01 24.60
C GLN A 202 -0.32 0.42 24.50
N ARG A 203 0.92 0.54 24.06
CA ARG A 203 1.58 1.83 23.81
C ARG A 203 0.86 2.64 22.74
N TRP A 204 0.44 1.99 21.66
CA TRP A 204 -0.35 2.62 20.61
C TRP A 204 -1.71 3.14 21.14
N VAL A 205 -2.42 2.32 21.91
CA VAL A 205 -3.70 2.70 22.52
C VAL A 205 -3.53 3.89 23.45
N ARG A 206 -2.54 3.82 24.36
CA ARG A 206 -2.24 4.90 25.30
C ARG A 206 -1.86 6.19 24.60
N ARG A 207 -1.03 6.11 23.56
CA ARG A 207 -0.67 7.27 22.72
C ARG A 207 -1.92 7.90 22.13
N ASN A 208 -2.85 7.11 21.62
CA ASN A 208 -4.08 7.63 21.02
C ASN A 208 -5.01 8.27 22.06
N ALA A 209 -5.13 7.68 23.26
CA ALA A 209 -5.87 8.29 24.36
C ALA A 209 -5.26 9.65 24.76
N PHE A 210 -3.94 9.75 24.81
CA PHE A 210 -3.25 11.01 25.07
C PHE A 210 -3.51 12.05 23.97
N ILE A 211 -3.31 11.69 22.70
CA ILE A 211 -3.43 12.62 21.57
C ILE A 211 -4.88 13.08 21.34
N PHE A 212 -5.85 12.17 21.41
CA PHE A 212 -7.23 12.44 20.96
C PHE A 212 -8.23 12.64 22.10
N GLN A 213 -7.92 12.17 23.31
CA GLN A 213 -8.82 12.24 24.46
C GLN A 213 -8.21 13.06 25.62
N ASN A 214 -6.98 13.55 25.46
CA ASN A 214 -6.21 14.25 26.49
C ASN A 214 -6.10 13.45 27.81
N GLN A 215 -6.14 12.11 27.72
CA GLN A 215 -6.07 11.21 28.86
C GLN A 215 -4.64 10.70 29.05
N PHE A 216 -4.05 11.00 30.20
CA PHE A 216 -2.75 10.49 30.60
C PHE A 216 -2.89 9.40 31.66
N SER A 217 -2.76 8.14 31.24
CA SER A 217 -2.63 7.00 32.17
C SER A 217 -1.15 6.79 32.52
N LYS A 218 -0.80 6.43 33.75
CA LYS A 218 0.58 6.07 34.12
C LYS A 218 0.93 4.65 33.62
N PRO A 219 2.21 4.30 33.40
CA PRO A 219 2.63 2.93 33.03
C PRO A 219 2.09 1.85 33.97
N GLU A 220 2.15 2.12 35.27
CA GLU A 220 1.84 1.18 36.36
C GLU A 220 0.34 0.85 36.49
N SER A 221 -0.56 1.67 35.93
CA SER A 221 -2.00 1.45 36.04
C SER A 221 -2.54 0.39 35.08
N ILE A 222 -1.68 -0.19 34.23
CA ILE A 222 -2.07 -1.21 33.24
C ILE A 222 -1.62 -2.57 33.78
N GLY A 223 -2.37 -3.08 34.76
CA GLY A 223 -2.30 -4.50 35.10
C GLY A 223 -2.64 -5.33 33.86
N ILE A 224 -1.83 -6.35 33.59
CA ILE A 224 -2.03 -7.32 32.51
C ILE A 224 -3.40 -7.97 32.75
N ARG A 225 -4.44 -7.45 32.10
CA ARG A 225 -5.69 -8.19 31.95
C ARG A 225 -5.48 -9.14 30.78
N ALA A 226 -5.11 -10.37 31.15
CA ALA A 226 -5.20 -11.57 30.32
C ALA A 226 -6.63 -11.72 29.77
#